data_AF-A0A1G4U943-F1
#
_entry.id   AF-A0A1G4U943-F1
#
_cell.length_a   1.000
_cell.length_b   1.000
_cell.length_c   1.000
_cell.angle_alpha   90.00
_cell.angle_beta   90.00
_cell.angle_gamma   90.00
#
_symmetry.space_group_name_H-M   'P 1'
#
loop_
_entity.id
_entity.type
_entity.pdbx_description
1 polymer ?
#
loop_
_entity_poly.entity_id
_entity_poly.type
_entity_poly.pdbx_seq_one_letter_code
_entity_poly.pdbx_strand_id
1 'polypeptide(L)' 'MPKNTICLWYDKDAEEAARFYADTFPDSKIRGIIRAPGKYPDGEEGAVLVVEFTVAGVACIGLNGGPTFKHSEAFSFQI' A
#
# COMPACT_ATOMS: atom_id res chain seq x y z
N MET A 1 -4.34 -17.05 -2.10
CA MET A 1 -3.79 -15.96 -1.27
C MET A 1 -2.30 -16.19 -1.13
N PRO A 2 -1.46 -15.15 -1.21
CA PRO A 2 -0.02 -15.29 -1.01
C PRO A 2 0.27 -15.79 0.41
N LYS A 3 1.35 -16.58 0.57
CA LYS A 3 1.76 -17.09 1.89
C LYS A 3 2.32 -15.99 2.80
N ASN A 4 2.86 -14.93 2.21
CA ASN A 4 3.40 -13.75 2.88
C ASN A 4 3.10 -12.50 2.05
N THR A 5 2.91 -11.36 2.71
CA THR A 5 2.63 -10.06 2.08
C THR A 5 3.42 -8.97 2.78
N ILE A 6 4.13 -8.14 2.02
CA ILE A 6 4.86 -6.99 2.55
C ILE A 6 3.85 -5.89 2.88
N CYS A 7 3.88 -5.33 4.09
CA CYS A 7 3.04 -4.21 4.48
C CYS A 7 3.87 -2.93 4.51
N LEU A 8 3.47 -1.94 3.71
CA LEU A 8 4.09 -0.61 3.63
C LEU A 8 3.17 0.44 4.23
N TRP A 9 3.74 1.33 5.04
CA TRP A 9 2.99 2.35 5.76
C TRP A 9 3.03 3.67 5.00
N TYR A 10 1.84 4.20 4.71
CA TYR A 10 1.65 5.49 4.05
C TYR A 10 0.89 6.44 4.96
N ASP A 11 1.08 7.73 4.72
CA ASP A 11 0.26 8.75 5.37
C ASP A 11 -1.18 8.67 4.83
N LYS A 12 -1.34 8.84 3.51
CA LYS A 12 -2.66 8.81 2.83
C LYS A 12 -2.61 8.39 1.35
N ASP A 13 -1.44 8.14 0.83
CA ASP A 13 -1.09 8.06 -0.59
C ASP A 13 -0.77 6.63 -1.07
N ALA A 14 -1.18 5.60 -0.32
CA ALA A 14 -0.96 4.20 -0.69
C ALA A 14 -1.47 3.84 -2.09
N GLU A 15 -2.61 4.41 -2.52
CA GLU A 15 -3.15 4.14 -3.86
C GLU A 15 -2.29 4.77 -4.96
N GLU A 16 -1.83 6.01 -4.76
CA GLU A 16 -0.96 6.69 -5.71
C GLU A 16 0.38 5.95 -5.84
N ALA A 17 0.97 5.53 -4.72
CA ALA A 17 2.19 4.73 -4.73
C ALA A 17 2.00 3.38 -5.44
N ALA A 18 0.89 2.68 -5.18
CA ALA A 18 0.58 1.42 -5.85
C ALA A 18 0.40 1.59 -7.37
N ARG A 19 -0.22 2.70 -7.81
CA ARG A 19 -0.34 3.06 -9.24
C ARG A 19 1.03 3.32 -9.85
N PHE A 20 1.86 4.11 -9.17
CA PHE A 20 3.24 4.36 -9.60
C PHE A 20 4.02 3.06 -9.81
N TYR A 21 3.98 2.12 -8.86
CA TYR A 21 4.69 0.85 -9.01
C TYR A 21 4.12 -0.02 -10.15
N ALA A 22 2.80 -0.08 -10.28
CA ALA A 22 2.12 -0.81 -11.35
C ALA A 22 2.49 -0.28 -12.75
N ASP A 23 2.62 1.04 -12.90
CA ASP A 23 2.97 1.67 -14.17
C ASP A 23 4.48 1.63 -14.47
N THR A 24 5.31 1.52 -13.44
CA THR A 24 6.78 1.62 -13.57
C THR A 24 7.47 0.28 -13.79
N PHE A 25 7.04 -0.78 -13.10
CA PHE A 25 7.77 -2.05 -13.07
C PHE A 25 6.98 -3.19 -13.75
N PRO A 26 7.66 -4.10 -14.47
CA PRO A 26 7.01 -5.29 -15.01
C PRO A 26 6.41 -6.17 -13.90
N ASP A 27 5.40 -6.98 -14.24
CA ASP A 27 4.67 -7.85 -13.29
C ASP A 27 4.17 -7.15 -12.02
N SER A 28 3.83 -5.87 -12.17
CA SER A 28 3.30 -5.03 -11.11
C SER A 28 1.86 -4.63 -11.45
N LYS A 29 0.96 -4.71 -10.46
CA LYS A 29 -0.46 -4.36 -10.66
C LYS A 29 -1.16 -4.13 -9.34
N ILE A 30 -2.16 -3.27 -9.37
CA ILE A 30 -3.14 -3.15 -8.29
C ILE A 30 -4.09 -4.34 -8.34
N ARG A 31 -4.39 -4.91 -7.17
CA ARG A 31 -5.26 -6.06 -6.98
C ARG A 31 -6.59 -5.70 -6.33
N GLY A 32 -6.58 -4.73 -5.43
CA GLY A 32 -7.79 -4.34 -4.69
C GLY A 32 -7.59 -3.09 -3.87
N ILE A 33 -8.70 -2.39 -3.59
CA ILE A 33 -8.74 -1.23 -2.70
C ILE A 33 -9.79 -1.52 -1.64
N ILE A 34 -9.37 -1.55 -0.39
CA ILE A 34 -10.20 -1.76 0.78
C ILE A 34 -10.40 -0.41 1.46
N ARG A 35 -11.66 -0.02 1.60
CA ARG A 35 -12.06 1.23 2.26
C ARG A 35 -12.32 1.01 3.75
N ALA A 36 -12.07 2.03 4.55
CA ALA A 36 -12.29 1.99 5.98
C ALA A 36 -13.79 1.71 6.29
N PRO A 37 -14.11 0.68 7.09
CA PRO A 37 -15.50 0.35 7.44
C PRO A 37 -16.10 1.29 8.50
N GLY A 38 -15.33 2.26 8.98
CA GLY A 38 -15.72 3.22 10.00
C GLY A 38 -14.58 4.21 10.23
N LYS A 39 -14.80 5.15 11.15
CA LYS A 39 -13.76 6.11 11.58
C LYS A 39 -12.59 5.39 12.26
N TYR A 40 -11.38 5.89 12.01
CA TYR A 40 -10.13 5.42 12.63
C TYR A 40 -9.26 6.63 13.02
N PRO A 41 -8.14 6.47 13.75
CA PRO A 41 -7.37 7.60 14.29
C PRO A 41 -6.98 8.67 13.26
N ASP A 42 -6.66 8.24 12.04
CA ASP A 42 -6.13 9.11 10.97
C ASP A 42 -7.04 9.17 9.74
N GLY A 43 -8.33 8.84 9.88
CA GLY A 43 -9.28 8.98 8.77
C GLY A 43 -10.72 8.57 9.08
N GLU A 44 -11.56 8.71 8.07
CA GLU A 44 -13.01 8.55 8.18
C GLU A 44 -13.51 7.31 7.42
N GLU A 45 -14.76 6.93 7.67
CA GLU A 45 -15.42 5.85 6.93
C GLU A 45 -15.38 6.09 5.42
N GLY A 46 -15.15 5.03 4.63
CA GLY A 46 -15.10 5.11 3.18
C GLY A 46 -13.77 5.63 2.60
N ALA A 47 -12.87 6.17 3.43
CA ALA A 47 -11.51 6.51 2.99
C ALA A 47 -10.74 5.25 2.55
N VAL A 48 -9.78 5.41 1.64
CA VAL A 48 -8.89 4.30 1.25
C VAL A 48 -8.01 3.94 2.43
N LEU A 49 -8.12 2.69 2.91
CA LEU A 49 -7.39 2.21 4.07
C LEU A 49 -6.26 1.27 3.66
N VAL A 50 -6.56 0.26 2.85
CA VAL A 50 -5.57 -0.71 2.37
C VAL A 50 -5.63 -0.82 0.85
N VAL A 51 -4.48 -0.81 0.21
CA VAL A 51 -4.34 -1.08 -1.23
C VAL A 51 -3.51 -2.33 -1.41
N GLU A 52 -4.08 -3.33 -2.05
CA GLU A 52 -3.40 -4.57 -2.40
C GLU A 52 -2.75 -4.41 -3.78
N PHE A 53 -1.47 -4.75 -3.92
CA PHE A 53 -0.76 -4.66 -5.19
C PHE A 53 0.41 -5.65 -5.29
N THR A 54 1.03 -5.73 -6.46
CA THR A 54 2.34 -6.36 -6.64
C THR A 54 3.38 -5.38 -7.17
N VAL A 55 4.63 -5.63 -6.79
CA VAL A 55 5.82 -4.99 -7.38
C VAL A 55 6.75 -6.11 -7.85
N ALA A 56 7.02 -6.22 -9.16
CA ALA A 56 7.82 -7.28 -9.76
C ALA A 56 7.42 -8.70 -9.26
N GLY A 57 6.12 -8.99 -9.23
CA GLY A 57 5.57 -10.26 -8.77
C GLY A 57 5.48 -10.44 -7.24
N VAL A 58 6.11 -9.57 -6.44
CA VAL A 58 6.07 -9.60 -4.97
C VAL A 58 4.74 -9.05 -4.47
N ALA A 59 4.06 -9.78 -3.59
CA ALA A 59 2.79 -9.36 -3.00
C ALA A 59 3.00 -8.30 -1.90
N CYS A 60 2.30 -7.17 -2.04
CA CYS A 60 2.38 -6.03 -1.14
C CYS A 60 0.98 -5.54 -0.74
N ILE A 61 0.91 -4.86 0.40
CA ILE A 61 -0.16 -3.93 0.74
C ILE A 61 0.43 -2.57 1.10
N GLY A 62 -0.31 -1.52 0.78
CA GLY A 62 -0.09 -0.17 1.28
C GLY A 62 -1.20 0.17 2.27
N LEU A 63 -0.84 0.51 3.50
CA LEU A 63 -1.76 0.90 4.57
C LEU A 63 -1.68 2.42 4.78
N ASN A 64 -2.78 3.12 4.60
CA ASN A 64 -2.92 4.53 4.97
C ASN A 64 -3.16 4.63 6.48
N GLY A 65 -2.09 4.74 7.25
CA GLY A 65 -2.12 4.79 8.71
C GLY A 65 -1.80 6.16 9.29
N GLY A 66 -1.68 7.20 8.47
CA GLY A 66 -1.33 8.54 8.92
C GLY A 66 0.18 8.74 9.17
N PRO A 67 0.58 9.92 9.68
CA PRO A 67 1.96 10.39 9.63
C PRO A 67 2.88 9.81 10.72
N THR A 68 2.35 8.94 11.60
CA THR A 68 3.05 8.41 12.78
C THR A 68 4.29 7.61 12.39
N PHE A 69 4.20 6.74 11.38
CA PHE A 69 5.33 6.00 10.85
C PHE A 69 5.66 6.49 9.46
N LYS A 70 6.95 6.74 9.22
CA LYS A 70 7.46 7.20 7.93
C LYS A 70 8.37 6.14 7.35
N HIS A 71 8.34 6.01 6.02
CA HIS A 71 9.36 5.25 5.32
C HIS A 71 10.74 5.82 5.64
N SER A 72 11.68 4.91 5.79
CA SER A 72 13.11 5.20 5.89
C SER A 72 13.86 4.26 4.94
N GLU A 73 15.16 4.47 4.83
CA GLU A 73 16.08 3.66 4.03
C GLU A 73 16.15 2.21 4.50
N ALA A 74 15.58 1.89 5.68
CA ALA A 74 15.48 0.53 6.20
C ALA A 74 14.57 -0.39 5.37
N PHE A 75 13.75 0.19 4.48
CA PHE A 75 12.99 -0.57 3.50
C PHE A 75 13.34 -0.12 2.08
N SER A 76 13.63 -1.08 1.20
CA SER A 76 13.83 -0.83 -0.24
C SER A 76 13.41 -2.04 -1.05
N PHE A 77 12.93 -1.78 -2.27
CA PHE A 77 12.84 -2.80 -3.29
C PHE A 77 14.15 -2.77 -4.09
N GLN A 78 14.76 -3.95 -4.26
CA GLN A 78 15.79 -4.16 -5.26
C GLN A 78 15.16 -4.94 -6.41
N ILE A 79 15.14 -4.34 -7.60
CA ILE A 79 14.48 -4.87 -8.80
C ILE A 79 15.50 -5.02 -9.92
#